data_AF-A0A369XNM4-F1
#
_entry.id   AF-A0A369XNM4-F1
#
_cell.length_a   1.000
_cell.length_b   1.000
_cell.length_c   1.000
_cell.angle_alpha   90.00
_cell.angle_beta   90.00
_cell.angle_gamma   90.00
#
_symmetry.space_group_name_H-M   'P 1'
#
loop_
_entity.id
_entity.type
_entity.pdbx_description
1 polymer ?
#
loop_
_entity_poly.entity_id
_entity_poly.type
_entity_poly.pdbx_seq_one_letter_code
_entity_poly.pdbx_strand_id
1 'polypeptide(L)'
;MGILGVIAASEPHTAEAGACLLRRGGNAVDAIVAAKFAATVTELPLTSLGGGGVCLWGDADAGYKVLDFFATTPGRGLGSPPPLDFAPVTVDFGRTTQVFHVGRGAAAVPGELVGLLELHRRAGRVPLREVVAPAVASARDGFTVSPQIAMIIALVAPIVRRSPAVAKRFFPRGILPQAGDRLSNPELGDFLHALGEANTDSHVARYWASLVDNFGPAQGGLITAQDVAAYAPVIREPLHVGFGPYTVLTNPPPAAGGGLIGAGLHIAEQLGLGEETFLSRKQQLTMAALLTTVSEIRQAGYDQRLYTDPGAILDLAAGDGIPVWAARAQSLLAENQLGATTHISVIDADRMAAAMTTSNGEGCGEALPGLGIHVNNFLGEDDINPAGFHRGAPGTWMSTMMAPTIVVAAERET
;
A
#
# COMPACT_ATOMS: atom_id res chain seq x y z
N MET A 1 11.43 -19.01 27.53
CA MET A 1 10.40 -18.72 26.50
C MET A 1 11.13 -18.53 25.18
N GLY A 2 10.74 -19.25 24.14
CA GLY A 2 11.26 -19.02 22.79
C GLY A 2 10.69 -17.76 22.17
N ILE A 3 11.29 -17.29 21.08
CA ILE A 3 10.74 -16.20 20.26
C ILE A 3 9.52 -16.74 19.51
N LEU A 4 8.34 -16.15 19.73
CA LEU A 4 7.08 -16.56 19.07
C LEU A 4 6.93 -15.97 17.66
N GLY A 5 7.73 -14.95 17.35
CA GLY A 5 7.77 -14.25 16.09
C GLY A 5 8.38 -12.87 16.25
N VAL A 6 8.58 -12.19 15.12
CA VAL A 6 9.10 -10.83 15.03
C VAL A 6 8.22 -10.05 14.06
N ILE A 7 7.90 -8.81 14.43
CA ILE A 7 7.21 -7.84 13.58
C ILE A 7 8.05 -6.57 13.49
N ALA A 8 8.14 -6.02 12.29
CA ALA A 8 8.66 -4.70 12.01
C ALA A 8 7.58 -3.86 11.33
N ALA A 9 7.39 -2.63 11.80
CA ALA A 9 6.44 -1.67 11.24
C ALA A 9 6.97 -0.24 11.43
N SER A 10 6.40 0.72 10.70
CA SER A 10 6.74 2.15 10.75
C SER A 10 6.40 2.80 12.09
N GLU A 11 5.31 2.38 12.75
CA GLU A 11 4.87 2.95 14.01
C GLU A 11 4.85 1.94 15.17
N PRO A 12 5.19 2.36 16.41
CA PRO A 12 5.17 1.48 17.58
C PRO A 12 3.80 0.85 17.87
N HIS A 13 2.70 1.61 17.69
CA HIS A 13 1.35 1.09 17.91
C HIS A 13 0.98 -0.01 16.91
N THR A 14 1.41 0.15 15.65
CA THR A 14 1.27 -0.84 14.57
C THR A 14 2.04 -2.13 14.91
N ALA A 15 3.31 -1.99 15.29
CA ALA A 15 4.15 -3.14 15.68
C ALA A 15 3.59 -3.85 16.92
N GLU A 16 3.16 -3.10 17.94
CA GLU A 16 2.64 -3.68 19.18
C GLU A 16 1.31 -4.41 18.97
N ALA A 17 0.44 -3.93 18.07
CA ALA A 17 -0.78 -4.64 17.71
C ALA A 17 -0.46 -6.03 17.14
N GLY A 18 0.46 -6.14 16.17
CA GLY A 18 0.85 -7.45 15.64
C GLY A 18 1.61 -8.32 16.64
N ALA A 19 2.50 -7.72 17.44
CA ALA A 19 3.22 -8.43 18.51
C ALA A 19 2.26 -9.01 19.56
N CYS A 20 1.18 -8.30 19.89
CA CYS A 20 0.13 -8.79 20.77
C CYS A 20 -0.50 -10.08 20.23
N LEU A 21 -0.78 -10.16 18.92
CA LEU A 21 -1.37 -11.37 18.33
C LEU A 21 -0.38 -12.54 18.29
N LEU A 22 0.91 -12.29 18.01
CA LEU A 22 1.95 -13.32 18.15
C LEU A 22 2.01 -13.87 19.58
N ARG A 23 1.96 -13.00 20.61
CA ARG A 23 1.95 -13.43 22.02
C ARG A 23 0.71 -14.22 22.41
N ARG A 24 -0.39 -14.08 21.67
CA ARG A 24 -1.65 -14.80 21.88
C ARG A 24 -1.74 -16.11 21.08
N GLY A 25 -0.66 -16.51 20.42
CA GLY A 25 -0.61 -17.75 19.63
C GLY A 25 -1.15 -17.59 18.20
N GLY A 26 -1.35 -16.35 17.73
CA GLY A 26 -1.58 -16.07 16.32
C GLY A 26 -0.33 -16.28 15.48
N ASN A 27 -0.52 -16.42 14.18
CA ASN A 27 0.57 -16.58 13.22
C ASN A 27 0.95 -15.26 12.54
N ALA A 28 1.85 -15.30 11.57
CA ALA A 28 2.31 -14.13 10.83
C ALA A 28 1.15 -13.37 10.15
N VAL A 29 0.12 -14.08 9.68
CA VAL A 29 -1.07 -13.50 9.07
C VAL A 29 -1.96 -12.81 10.09
N ASP A 30 -2.24 -13.43 11.24
CA ASP A 30 -2.99 -12.77 12.32
C ASP A 30 -2.30 -11.47 12.77
N ALA A 31 -0.97 -11.54 12.92
CA ALA A 31 -0.15 -10.43 13.36
C ALA A 31 -0.10 -9.29 12.35
N ILE A 32 0.12 -9.58 11.05
CA ILE A 32 0.19 -8.53 10.03
C ILE A 32 -1.17 -7.89 9.78
N VAL A 33 -2.27 -8.66 9.83
CA VAL A 33 -3.62 -8.12 9.67
C VAL A 33 -4.00 -7.25 10.87
N ALA A 34 -3.70 -7.68 12.11
CA ALA A 34 -3.96 -6.87 13.30
C ALA A 34 -3.14 -5.58 13.32
N ALA A 35 -1.85 -5.68 12.98
CA ALA A 35 -0.98 -4.53 12.81
C ALA A 35 -1.56 -3.57 11.77
N LYS A 36 -2.05 -4.10 10.65
CA LYS A 36 -2.60 -3.28 9.59
C LYS A 36 -3.90 -2.58 9.97
N PHE A 37 -4.82 -3.26 10.65
CA PHE A 37 -6.00 -2.59 11.22
C PHE A 37 -5.59 -1.46 12.18
N ALA A 38 -4.59 -1.68 13.05
CA ALA A 38 -4.08 -0.63 13.92
C ALA A 38 -3.47 0.54 13.13
N ALA A 39 -2.70 0.26 12.08
CA ALA A 39 -2.14 1.29 11.20
C ALA A 39 -3.22 2.16 10.53
N THR A 40 -4.39 1.61 10.16
CA THR A 40 -5.49 2.43 9.62
C THR A 40 -6.04 3.46 10.62
N VAL A 41 -5.73 3.30 11.91
CA VAL A 41 -6.07 4.22 12.99
C VAL A 41 -4.90 5.15 13.30
N THR A 42 -3.71 4.59 13.50
CA THR A 42 -2.56 5.32 14.06
C THR A 42 -1.67 5.97 13.01
N GLU A 43 -1.75 5.49 11.76
CA GLU A 43 -1.03 5.99 10.59
C GLU A 43 -2.02 6.62 9.57
N LEU A 44 -3.06 7.26 10.09
CA LEU A 44 -4.18 7.80 9.31
C LEU A 44 -3.81 8.71 8.09
N PRO A 45 -2.69 9.47 8.03
CA PRO A 45 -2.34 10.17 6.79
C PRO A 45 -1.73 9.27 5.70
N LEU A 46 -1.30 8.05 6.04
CA LEU A 46 -0.58 7.14 5.13
C LEU A 46 -1.48 6.03 4.57
N THR A 47 -2.48 5.62 5.34
CA THR A 47 -3.25 4.41 5.05
C THR A 47 -4.63 4.43 5.70
N SER A 48 -5.56 3.71 5.10
CA SER A 48 -6.97 3.70 5.50
C SER A 48 -7.66 2.43 4.98
N LEU A 49 -8.77 2.04 5.61
CA LEU A 49 -9.67 1.03 5.05
C LEU A 49 -10.29 1.44 3.70
N GLY A 50 -10.26 2.73 3.37
CA GLY A 50 -10.61 3.29 2.06
C GLY A 50 -9.44 3.36 1.09
N GLY A 51 -8.33 2.70 1.40
CA GLY A 51 -7.12 2.57 0.58
C GLY A 51 -7.03 1.21 -0.11
N GLY A 52 -5.79 0.78 -0.35
CA GLY A 52 -5.49 -0.52 -0.93
C GLY A 52 -4.04 -0.92 -0.73
N GLY A 53 -3.74 -2.18 -1.03
CA GLY A 53 -2.43 -2.74 -0.77
C GLY A 53 -2.14 -4.06 -1.45
N VAL A 54 -0.97 -4.59 -1.12
CA VAL A 54 -0.49 -5.89 -1.59
C VAL A 54 0.17 -6.60 -0.40
N CYS A 55 -0.11 -7.88 -0.23
CA CYS A 55 0.56 -8.73 0.76
C CYS A 55 1.19 -9.94 0.08
N LEU A 56 2.50 -10.12 0.25
CA LEU A 56 3.19 -11.36 -0.06
C LEU A 56 3.31 -12.17 1.23
N TRP A 57 2.81 -13.40 1.25
CA TRP A 57 2.90 -14.27 2.42
C TRP A 57 3.09 -15.73 2.06
N GLY A 58 3.61 -16.50 3.00
CA GLY A 58 3.78 -17.94 2.87
C GLY A 58 4.99 -18.45 3.64
N ASP A 59 5.32 -19.71 3.39
CA ASP A 59 6.49 -20.39 3.93
C ASP A 59 7.08 -21.34 2.89
N ALA A 60 8.22 -21.94 3.21
CA ALA A 60 8.93 -22.85 2.30
C ALA A 60 8.16 -24.16 2.05
N ASP A 61 7.29 -24.58 2.96
CA ASP A 61 6.58 -25.87 2.88
C ASP A 61 5.30 -25.73 2.04
N ALA A 62 4.54 -24.65 2.22
CA ALA A 62 3.27 -24.37 1.55
C ALA A 62 3.40 -23.47 0.31
N GLY A 63 4.56 -22.86 0.11
CA GLY A 63 4.83 -21.90 -0.95
C GLY A 63 4.34 -20.48 -0.61
N TYR A 64 4.76 -19.53 -1.44
CA TYR A 64 4.48 -18.10 -1.27
C TYR A 64 3.44 -17.60 -2.27
N LYS A 65 2.59 -16.68 -1.84
CA LYS A 65 1.51 -16.10 -2.64
C LYS A 65 1.43 -14.60 -2.44
N VAL A 66 0.96 -13.90 -3.47
CA VAL A 66 0.66 -12.47 -3.41
C VAL A 66 -0.85 -12.29 -3.40
N LEU A 67 -1.37 -11.53 -2.44
CA LEU A 67 -2.76 -11.06 -2.41
C LEU A 67 -2.70 -9.61 -2.84
N ASP A 68 -3.22 -9.34 -4.02
CA ASP A 68 -3.39 -8.00 -4.55
C ASP A 68 -4.79 -7.51 -4.19
N PHE A 69 -4.83 -6.49 -3.35
CA PHE A 69 -6.03 -5.80 -2.89
C PHE A 69 -5.84 -4.28 -3.04
N PHE A 70 -5.15 -3.85 -4.10
CA PHE A 70 -4.88 -2.44 -4.34
C PHE A 70 -6.16 -1.69 -4.73
N ALA A 71 -6.37 -1.46 -6.02
CA ALA A 71 -7.55 -0.75 -6.49
C ALA A 71 -7.88 -1.10 -7.93
N THR A 72 -9.16 -0.91 -8.29
CA THR A 72 -9.60 -0.94 -9.69
C THR A 72 -10.15 0.41 -10.10
N THR A 73 -9.92 0.78 -11.37
CA THR A 73 -10.52 1.98 -11.98
C THR A 73 -12.06 1.88 -11.93
N PRO A 74 -12.77 2.88 -11.38
CA PRO A 74 -14.23 2.86 -11.27
C PRO A 74 -14.93 3.28 -12.58
N GLY A 75 -16.25 3.17 -12.61
CA GLY A 75 -17.11 3.68 -13.69
C GLY A 75 -17.86 2.60 -14.47
N ARG A 76 -17.91 1.35 -13.98
CA ARG A 76 -18.69 0.29 -14.63
C ARG A 76 -20.16 0.67 -14.69
N GLY A 77 -20.75 0.55 -15.88
CA GLY A 77 -22.16 0.89 -16.10
C GLY A 77 -22.45 2.39 -16.27
N LEU A 78 -21.44 3.26 -16.26
CA LEU A 78 -21.61 4.66 -16.65
C LEU A 78 -21.62 4.78 -18.18
N GLY A 79 -22.59 5.51 -18.73
CA GLY A 79 -22.65 5.82 -20.16
C GLY A 79 -21.73 6.97 -20.59
N SER A 80 -21.46 7.90 -19.67
CA SER A 80 -20.55 9.04 -19.86
C SER A 80 -20.01 9.51 -18.51
N PRO A 81 -18.82 10.13 -18.44
CA PRO A 81 -18.30 10.67 -17.20
C PRO A 81 -19.20 11.81 -16.68
N PRO A 82 -19.59 11.80 -15.39
CA PRO A 82 -20.33 12.89 -14.77
C PRO A 82 -19.41 14.11 -14.57
N PRO A 83 -19.96 15.29 -14.20
CA PRO A 83 -19.15 16.35 -13.61
C PRO A 83 -18.43 15.82 -12.37
N LEU A 84 -17.11 15.95 -12.34
CA LEU A 84 -16.29 15.39 -11.27
C LEU A 84 -15.99 16.42 -10.19
N ASP A 85 -16.08 15.98 -8.95
CA ASP A 85 -15.45 16.63 -7.82
C ASP A 85 -13.96 16.25 -7.82
N PHE A 86 -13.18 17.01 -8.59
CA PHE A 86 -11.78 16.75 -8.84
C PHE A 86 -11.02 18.07 -8.93
N ALA A 87 -10.11 18.32 -7.99
CA ALA A 87 -9.40 19.59 -7.89
C ALA A 87 -7.92 19.38 -7.56
N PRO A 88 -7.02 20.18 -8.16
CA PRO A 88 -5.61 20.14 -7.81
C PRO A 88 -5.38 20.74 -6.41
N VAL A 89 -4.47 20.14 -5.66
CA VAL A 89 -3.93 20.65 -4.41
C VAL A 89 -2.42 20.52 -4.47
N THR A 90 -1.71 21.65 -4.30
CA THR A 90 -0.26 21.66 -4.19
C THR A 90 0.16 21.33 -2.76
N VAL A 91 1.01 20.33 -2.61
CA VAL A 91 1.67 19.96 -1.36
C VAL A 91 3.14 20.35 -1.45
N ASP A 92 3.63 21.01 -0.40
CA ASP A 92 5.01 21.46 -0.29
C ASP A 92 5.82 20.50 0.60
N PHE A 93 6.75 19.77 -0.01
CA PHE A 93 7.66 18.85 0.66
C PHE A 93 8.98 19.54 1.06
N GLY A 94 9.02 20.87 1.03
CA GLY A 94 10.14 21.73 1.41
C GLY A 94 11.18 21.89 0.29
N ARG A 95 11.67 20.78 -0.29
CA ARG A 95 12.62 20.82 -1.42
C ARG A 95 11.94 20.74 -2.78
N THR A 96 10.72 20.23 -2.82
CA THR A 96 9.92 20.04 -4.02
C THR A 96 8.46 20.38 -3.69
N THR A 97 7.70 20.74 -4.72
CA THR A 97 6.24 20.80 -4.63
C THR A 97 5.66 19.77 -5.57
N GLN A 98 4.55 19.17 -5.18
CA GLN A 98 3.80 18.23 -6.02
C GLN A 98 2.34 18.65 -6.07
N VAL A 99 1.73 18.48 -7.23
CA VAL A 99 0.29 18.67 -7.40
C VAL A 99 -0.35 17.30 -7.33
N PHE A 100 -1.22 17.12 -6.34
CA PHE A 100 -2.14 15.99 -6.28
C PHE A 100 -3.52 16.46 -6.68
N HIS A 101 -4.37 15.53 -7.07
CA HIS A 101 -5.79 15.82 -7.24
C HIS A 101 -6.63 15.12 -6.18
N VAL A 102 -7.61 15.84 -5.66
CA VAL A 102 -8.45 15.43 -4.54
C VAL A 102 -9.93 15.62 -4.90
N GLY A 103 -10.82 15.26 -3.97
CA GLY A 103 -12.26 15.20 -4.21
C GLY A 103 -12.72 13.81 -4.60
N ARG A 104 -14.04 13.61 -4.61
CA ARG A 104 -14.64 12.28 -4.80
C ARG A 104 -14.29 11.65 -6.15
N GLY A 105 -14.02 12.46 -7.16
CA GLY A 105 -13.55 12.02 -8.48
C GLY A 105 -12.11 11.50 -8.49
N ALA A 106 -11.34 11.71 -7.43
CA ALA A 106 -9.98 11.17 -7.28
C ALA A 106 -9.97 9.75 -6.69
N ALA A 107 -11.10 9.25 -6.17
CA ALA A 107 -11.17 7.95 -5.52
C ALA A 107 -11.29 6.80 -6.53
N ALA A 108 -10.40 5.82 -6.42
CA ALA A 108 -10.57 4.52 -7.06
C ALA A 108 -11.36 3.56 -6.15
N VAL A 109 -11.79 2.41 -6.68
CA VAL A 109 -12.45 1.37 -5.88
C VAL A 109 -11.42 0.80 -4.88
N PRO A 110 -11.60 1.02 -3.57
CA PRO A 110 -10.64 0.63 -2.54
C PRO A 110 -10.71 -0.86 -2.21
N GLY A 111 -9.57 -1.47 -1.91
CA GLY A 111 -9.45 -2.89 -1.61
C GLY A 111 -9.08 -3.27 -0.18
N GLU A 112 -8.58 -2.32 0.62
CA GLU A 112 -7.96 -2.59 1.92
C GLU A 112 -8.81 -3.47 2.83
N LEU A 113 -10.04 -3.04 3.16
CA LEU A 113 -10.91 -3.76 4.10
C LEU A 113 -11.13 -5.22 3.68
N VAL A 114 -11.54 -5.44 2.43
CA VAL A 114 -11.85 -6.80 1.96
C VAL A 114 -10.58 -7.63 1.74
N GLY A 115 -9.45 -7.00 1.42
CA GLY A 115 -8.14 -7.63 1.34
C GLY A 115 -7.67 -8.19 2.69
N LEU A 116 -7.80 -7.40 3.76
CA LEU A 116 -7.44 -7.83 5.11
C LEU A 116 -8.32 -8.97 5.61
N LEU A 117 -9.63 -8.88 5.37
CA LEU A 117 -10.57 -9.95 5.71
C LEU A 117 -10.29 -11.22 4.92
N GLU A 118 -9.97 -11.11 3.62
CA GLU A 118 -9.64 -12.25 2.78
C GLU A 118 -8.32 -12.92 3.20
N LEU A 119 -7.30 -12.13 3.55
CA LEU A 119 -6.03 -12.66 4.05
C LEU A 119 -6.23 -13.41 5.36
N HIS A 120 -6.95 -12.81 6.32
CA HIS A 120 -7.28 -13.45 7.59
C HIS A 120 -8.13 -14.71 7.41
N ARG A 121 -9.14 -14.69 6.53
CA ARG A 121 -9.98 -15.86 6.24
C ARG A 121 -9.16 -17.03 5.67
N ARG A 122 -8.11 -16.75 4.89
CA ARG A 122 -7.28 -17.77 4.25
C ARG A 122 -6.28 -18.42 5.19
N ALA A 123 -5.67 -17.63 6.05
CA ALA A 123 -4.49 -18.07 6.79
C ALA A 123 -4.44 -17.61 8.25
N GLY A 124 -5.43 -16.87 8.75
CA GLY A 124 -5.51 -16.51 10.16
C GLY A 124 -5.89 -17.70 11.05
N ARG A 125 -5.44 -17.68 12.31
CA ARG A 125 -5.73 -18.70 13.33
C ARG A 125 -6.61 -18.17 14.45
N VAL A 126 -6.55 -16.87 14.75
CA VAL A 126 -7.30 -16.29 15.88
C VAL A 126 -8.63 -15.68 15.39
N PRO A 127 -9.68 -15.63 16.24
CA PRO A 127 -10.95 -15.01 15.86
C PRO A 127 -10.79 -13.54 15.43
N LEU A 128 -11.55 -13.09 14.42
CA LEU A 128 -11.46 -11.72 13.88
C LEU A 128 -11.64 -10.64 14.96
N ARG A 129 -12.53 -10.85 15.95
CA ARG A 129 -12.68 -9.95 17.11
C ARG A 129 -11.36 -9.68 17.85
N GLU A 130 -10.47 -10.67 17.90
CA GLU A 130 -9.17 -10.56 18.57
C GLU A 130 -8.16 -9.82 17.71
N VAL A 131 -8.25 -9.98 16.38
CA VAL A 131 -7.41 -9.31 15.38
C VAL A 131 -7.71 -7.81 15.33
N VAL A 132 -8.99 -7.41 15.37
CA VAL A 132 -9.38 -5.99 15.33
C VAL A 132 -9.29 -5.28 16.68
N ALA A 133 -9.24 -6.02 17.79
CA ALA A 133 -9.27 -5.45 19.14
C ALA A 133 -8.20 -4.38 19.41
N PRO A 134 -6.92 -4.54 19.02
CA PRO A 134 -5.92 -3.49 19.21
C PRO A 134 -6.30 -2.18 18.49
N ALA A 135 -6.78 -2.28 17.25
CA ALA A 135 -7.22 -1.12 16.47
C ALA A 135 -8.46 -0.46 17.09
N VAL A 136 -9.42 -1.24 17.59
CA VAL A 136 -10.60 -0.73 18.30
C VAL A 136 -10.19 0.08 19.53
N ALA A 137 -9.25 -0.44 20.33
CA ALA A 137 -8.74 0.26 21.51
C ALA A 137 -8.06 1.58 21.11
N SER A 138 -7.13 1.56 20.16
CA SER A 138 -6.47 2.78 19.67
C SER A 138 -7.45 3.80 19.08
N ALA A 139 -8.52 3.34 18.42
CA ALA A 139 -9.49 4.21 17.76
C ALA A 139 -10.44 4.89 18.76
N ARG A 140 -10.94 4.13 19.75
CA ARG A 140 -11.89 4.62 20.76
C ARG A 140 -11.20 5.36 21.88
N ASP A 141 -10.18 4.74 22.46
CA ASP A 141 -9.48 5.35 23.57
C ASP A 141 -8.68 6.51 22.99
N GLY A 142 -7.91 6.28 21.94
CA GLY A 142 -7.00 7.26 21.32
C GLY A 142 -5.54 6.89 21.51
N PHE A 143 -4.69 7.34 20.60
CA PHE A 143 -3.27 7.01 20.52
C PHE A 143 -2.39 8.27 20.57
N THR A 144 -1.16 8.10 21.02
CA THR A 144 -0.14 9.17 21.03
C THR A 144 0.45 9.34 19.64
N VAL A 145 0.43 10.57 19.13
CA VAL A 145 0.98 10.95 17.83
C VAL A 145 2.50 10.96 17.88
N SER A 146 3.16 10.24 16.97
CA SER A 146 4.62 10.25 16.82
C SER A 146 5.10 11.52 16.10
N PRO A 147 6.40 11.87 16.21
CA PRO A 147 6.98 12.96 15.41
C PRO A 147 6.78 12.80 13.90
N GLN A 148 6.88 11.58 13.40
CA GLN A 148 6.70 11.28 11.98
C GLN A 148 5.25 11.49 11.55
N ILE A 149 4.28 10.97 12.30
CA ILE A 149 2.85 11.18 11.98
C ILE A 149 2.47 12.65 12.07
N ALA A 150 2.96 13.40 13.08
CA ALA A 150 2.73 14.84 13.17
C ALA A 150 3.29 15.59 11.95
N MET A 151 4.50 15.24 11.49
CA MET A 151 5.12 15.81 10.29
C MET A 151 4.27 15.54 9.04
N ILE A 152 3.81 14.31 8.84
CA ILE A 152 3.02 13.93 7.67
C ILE A 152 1.63 14.60 7.71
N ILE A 153 0.98 14.67 8.88
CA ILE A 153 -0.29 15.40 9.03
C ILE A 153 -0.12 16.88 8.64
N ALA A 154 1.02 17.50 8.99
CA ALA A 154 1.31 18.88 8.59
C ALA A 154 1.45 19.02 7.06
N LEU A 155 2.13 18.07 6.44
CA LEU A 155 2.33 18.00 5.00
C LEU A 155 1.00 17.88 4.24
N VAL A 156 0.13 16.95 4.64
CA VAL A 156 -1.16 16.72 3.97
C VAL A 156 -2.28 17.65 4.45
N ALA A 157 -1.98 18.62 5.33
CA ALA A 157 -2.96 19.57 5.86
C ALA A 157 -3.80 20.29 4.79
N PRO A 158 -3.25 20.71 3.63
CA PRO A 158 -4.03 21.32 2.54
C PRO A 158 -5.14 20.39 2.00
N ILE A 159 -4.90 19.07 2.00
CA ILE A 159 -5.84 18.05 1.54
C ILE A 159 -6.90 17.77 2.59
N VAL A 160 -6.49 17.49 3.82
CA VAL A 160 -7.39 17.02 4.88
C VAL A 160 -8.27 18.13 5.45
N ARG A 161 -7.92 19.41 5.22
CA ARG A 161 -8.77 20.57 5.56
C ARG A 161 -9.92 20.80 4.58
N ARG A 162 -9.93 20.12 3.42
CA ARG A 162 -10.94 20.31 2.37
C ARG A 162 -12.36 20.00 2.85
N SER A 163 -12.52 18.95 3.65
CA SER A 163 -13.82 18.52 4.18
C SER A 163 -13.85 18.66 5.71
N PRO A 164 -14.88 19.31 6.29
CA PRO A 164 -15.03 19.39 7.75
C PRO A 164 -15.03 18.02 8.44
N ALA A 165 -15.56 16.99 7.76
CA ALA A 165 -15.60 15.64 8.28
C ALA A 165 -14.18 15.06 8.44
N VAL A 166 -13.31 15.24 7.44
CA VAL A 166 -11.90 14.79 7.50
C VAL A 166 -11.11 15.66 8.47
N ALA A 167 -11.27 16.99 8.40
CA ALA A 167 -10.59 17.94 9.26
C ALA A 167 -10.83 17.67 10.75
N LYS A 168 -12.03 17.26 11.16
CA LYS A 168 -12.34 16.90 12.55
C LYS A 168 -11.50 15.70 13.07
N ARG A 169 -11.06 14.80 12.18
CA ARG A 169 -10.27 13.61 12.55
C ARG A 169 -8.79 13.94 12.71
N PHE A 170 -8.25 14.75 11.80
CA PHE A 170 -6.86 15.17 11.82
C PHE A 170 -6.61 16.34 12.80
N PHE A 171 -7.61 17.21 12.99
CA PHE A 171 -7.55 18.42 13.81
C PHE A 171 -8.75 18.49 14.76
N PRO A 172 -8.93 17.53 15.70
CA PRO A 172 -10.10 17.52 16.59
C PRO A 172 -10.22 18.78 17.47
N ARG A 173 -9.11 19.47 17.70
CA ARG A 173 -9.03 20.75 18.42
C ARG A 173 -8.99 21.98 17.50
N GLY A 174 -9.20 21.79 16.20
CA GLY A 174 -9.06 22.84 15.17
C GLY A 174 -7.62 23.29 14.89
N ILE A 175 -6.63 22.69 15.54
CA ILE A 175 -5.21 23.00 15.40
C ILE A 175 -4.43 21.78 14.89
N LEU A 176 -3.30 22.04 14.24
CA LEU A 176 -2.36 21.02 13.77
C LEU A 176 -1.83 20.21 14.98
N PRO A 177 -1.98 18.87 15.02
CA PRO A 177 -1.42 18.07 16.10
C PRO A 177 0.11 18.08 16.09
N GLN A 178 0.69 18.02 17.28
CA GLN A 178 2.13 17.88 17.52
C GLN A 178 2.47 16.48 18.04
N ALA A 179 3.74 16.10 17.97
CA ALA A 179 4.21 14.88 18.61
C ALA A 179 3.85 14.88 20.10
N GLY A 180 3.34 13.77 20.62
CA GLY A 180 2.85 13.65 21.99
C GLY A 180 1.38 14.03 22.19
N ASP A 181 0.75 14.70 21.22
CA ASP A 181 -0.71 14.89 21.24
C ASP A 181 -1.44 13.56 21.14
N ARG A 182 -2.72 13.58 21.49
CA ARG A 182 -3.60 12.41 21.43
C ARG A 182 -4.68 12.59 20.37
N LEU A 183 -4.78 11.64 19.45
CA LEU A 183 -5.83 11.55 18.44
C LEU A 183 -6.68 10.31 18.66
N SER A 184 -7.92 10.35 18.19
CA SER A 184 -8.87 9.23 18.24
C SER A 184 -9.81 9.30 17.05
N ASN A 185 -10.37 8.14 16.68
CA ASN A 185 -11.39 8.02 15.64
C ASN A 185 -12.49 7.06 16.11
N PRO A 186 -13.36 7.50 17.05
CA PRO A 186 -14.36 6.60 17.65
C PRO A 186 -15.32 5.98 16.63
N GLU A 187 -15.67 6.68 15.54
CA GLU A 187 -16.51 6.15 14.46
C GLU A 187 -15.88 4.91 13.79
N LEU A 188 -14.57 4.97 13.51
CA LEU A 188 -13.83 3.82 12.99
C LEU A 188 -13.72 2.72 14.04
N GLY A 189 -13.52 3.08 15.31
CA GLY A 189 -13.50 2.11 16.41
C GLY A 189 -14.83 1.36 16.57
N ASP A 190 -15.96 2.04 16.42
CA ASP A 190 -17.30 1.44 16.45
C ASP A 190 -17.53 0.53 15.25
N PHE A 191 -17.09 0.94 14.05
CA PHE A 191 -17.14 0.10 12.86
C PHE A 191 -16.31 -1.17 13.01
N LEU A 192 -15.04 -1.05 13.44
CA LEU A 192 -14.13 -2.19 13.64
C LEU A 192 -14.63 -3.13 14.74
N HIS A 193 -15.19 -2.61 15.82
CA HIS A 193 -15.78 -3.42 16.88
C HIS A 193 -16.96 -4.24 16.36
N ALA A 194 -17.87 -3.60 15.62
CA ALA A 194 -19.01 -4.30 15.02
C ALA A 194 -18.56 -5.33 13.97
N LEU A 195 -17.53 -5.02 13.19
CA LEU A 195 -16.93 -5.94 12.21
C LEU A 195 -16.43 -7.25 12.85
N GLY A 196 -15.89 -7.18 14.08
CA GLY A 196 -15.38 -8.33 14.83
C GLY A 196 -16.44 -9.11 15.62
N GLU A 197 -17.48 -8.44 16.13
CA GLU A 197 -18.51 -9.05 16.99
C GLU A 197 -19.73 -9.58 16.23
N ALA A 198 -20.06 -8.98 15.09
CA ALA A 198 -21.29 -9.25 14.35
C ALA A 198 -21.03 -9.94 13.01
N ASN A 199 -22.07 -10.04 12.17
CA ASN A 199 -21.95 -10.60 10.84
C ASN A 199 -21.05 -9.71 9.96
N THR A 200 -19.80 -10.11 9.78
CA THR A 200 -18.78 -9.42 8.98
C THR A 200 -19.29 -9.03 7.59
N ASP A 201 -20.02 -9.92 6.91
CA ASP A 201 -20.55 -9.66 5.56
C ASP A 201 -21.55 -8.50 5.54
N SER A 202 -22.38 -8.35 6.58
CA SER A 202 -23.30 -7.23 6.70
C SER A 202 -22.57 -5.90 6.88
N HIS A 203 -21.44 -5.89 7.57
CA HIS A 203 -20.63 -4.69 7.76
C HIS A 203 -19.84 -4.33 6.50
N VAL A 204 -19.36 -5.33 5.76
CA VAL A 204 -18.79 -5.14 4.43
C VAL A 204 -19.83 -4.58 3.45
N ALA A 205 -21.06 -5.11 3.47
CA ALA A 205 -22.16 -4.57 2.65
C ALA A 205 -22.49 -3.11 3.01
N ARG A 206 -22.50 -2.76 4.29
CA ARG A 206 -22.68 -1.37 4.76
C ARG A 206 -21.55 -0.47 4.27
N TYR A 207 -20.30 -0.95 4.30
CA TYR A 207 -19.15 -0.23 3.77
C TYR A 207 -19.30 0.06 2.27
N TRP A 208 -19.66 -0.95 1.47
CA TRP A 208 -19.88 -0.77 0.03
C TRP A 208 -21.03 0.17 -0.30
N ALA A 209 -22.16 0.05 0.40
CA ALA A 209 -23.28 0.97 0.23
C ALA A 209 -22.86 2.42 0.53
N SER A 210 -22.14 2.64 1.65
CA SER A 210 -21.63 3.96 2.00
C SER A 210 -20.68 4.51 0.94
N LEU A 211 -19.87 3.67 0.30
CA LEU A 211 -18.96 4.09 -0.76
C LEU A 211 -19.73 4.58 -1.99
N VAL A 212 -20.71 3.80 -2.47
CA VAL A 212 -21.55 4.18 -3.62
C VAL A 212 -22.34 5.46 -3.32
N ASP A 213 -22.91 5.59 -2.13
CA ASP A 213 -23.77 6.73 -1.75
C ASP A 213 -22.99 8.04 -1.60
N ASN A 214 -21.67 7.99 -1.37
CA ASN A 214 -20.85 9.17 -1.11
C ASN A 214 -19.80 9.46 -2.18
N PHE A 215 -19.41 8.46 -2.97
CA PHE A 215 -18.40 8.54 -4.03
C PHE A 215 -18.96 8.13 -5.40
N GLY A 216 -20.28 8.03 -5.51
CA GLY A 216 -20.96 7.78 -6.77
C GLY A 216 -21.09 9.02 -7.67
N PRO A 217 -21.65 8.84 -8.88
CA PRO A 217 -21.81 9.89 -9.89
C PRO A 217 -22.59 11.11 -9.41
N ALA A 218 -23.62 10.92 -8.59
CA ALA A 218 -24.47 12.02 -8.11
C ALA A 218 -23.74 12.96 -7.14
N GLN A 219 -22.59 12.53 -6.61
CA GLN A 219 -21.79 13.23 -5.62
C GLN A 219 -20.51 13.81 -6.24
N GLY A 220 -20.30 13.62 -7.55
CA GLY A 220 -19.10 14.01 -8.27
C GLY A 220 -17.97 12.96 -8.23
N GLY A 221 -18.27 11.73 -7.82
CA GLY A 221 -17.34 10.59 -7.91
C GLY A 221 -17.68 9.65 -9.07
N LEU A 222 -17.00 8.51 -9.12
CA LEU A 222 -17.13 7.52 -10.20
C LEU A 222 -17.53 6.12 -9.74
N ILE A 223 -17.54 5.86 -8.43
CA ILE A 223 -17.71 4.51 -7.89
C ILE A 223 -19.18 4.09 -7.96
N THR A 224 -19.47 3.05 -8.73
CA THR A 224 -20.84 2.55 -8.93
C THR A 224 -21.13 1.29 -8.12
N ALA A 225 -22.41 0.93 -8.04
CA ALA A 225 -22.84 -0.37 -7.50
C ALA A 225 -22.26 -1.56 -8.29
N GLN A 226 -22.04 -1.41 -9.60
CA GLN A 226 -21.43 -2.46 -10.43
C GLN A 226 -19.93 -2.61 -10.16
N ASP A 227 -19.25 -1.51 -9.84
CA ASP A 227 -17.85 -1.55 -9.44
C ASP A 227 -17.65 -2.33 -8.14
N VAL A 228 -18.39 -1.95 -7.08
CA VAL A 228 -18.26 -2.62 -5.77
C VAL A 228 -18.71 -4.07 -5.80
N ALA A 229 -19.71 -4.42 -6.62
CA ALA A 229 -20.17 -5.80 -6.78
C ALA A 229 -19.16 -6.67 -7.57
N ALA A 230 -18.37 -6.08 -8.46
CA ALA A 230 -17.38 -6.79 -9.26
C ALA A 230 -16.00 -6.89 -8.59
N TYR A 231 -15.75 -6.11 -7.53
CA TYR A 231 -14.45 -6.06 -6.86
C TYR A 231 -14.23 -7.28 -5.96
N ALA A 232 -13.07 -7.92 -6.12
CA ALA A 232 -12.57 -8.93 -5.19
C ALA A 232 -11.03 -8.94 -5.21
N PRO A 233 -10.34 -9.12 -4.06
CA PRO A 233 -8.90 -9.33 -4.01
C PRO A 233 -8.44 -10.49 -4.91
N VAL A 234 -7.27 -10.37 -5.52
CA VAL A 234 -6.73 -11.35 -6.47
C VAL A 234 -5.50 -12.03 -5.90
N ILE A 235 -5.45 -13.36 -6.01
CA ILE A 235 -4.24 -14.14 -5.72
C ILE A 235 -3.36 -14.15 -6.96
N ARG A 236 -2.08 -13.86 -6.79
CA ARG A 236 -1.07 -13.89 -7.84
C ARG A 236 0.13 -14.72 -7.39
N GLU A 237 0.80 -15.34 -8.35
CA GLU A 237 2.09 -15.99 -8.13
C GLU A 237 3.19 -14.92 -8.05
N PRO A 238 4.10 -14.98 -7.05
CA PRO A 238 5.19 -14.02 -6.96
C PRO A 238 6.18 -14.16 -8.12
N LEU A 239 6.81 -13.05 -8.49
CA LEU A 239 8.03 -13.07 -9.29
C LEU A 239 9.15 -13.71 -8.47
N HIS A 240 9.95 -14.54 -9.12
CA HIS A 240 11.12 -15.19 -8.54
C HIS A 240 12.36 -14.66 -9.23
N VAL A 241 13.18 -13.90 -8.50
CA VAL A 241 14.40 -13.28 -9.02
C VAL A 241 15.60 -13.87 -8.28
N GLY A 242 16.52 -14.49 -9.00
CA GLY A 242 17.78 -14.96 -8.43
C GLY A 242 18.69 -13.78 -8.07
N PHE A 243 19.37 -13.86 -6.94
CA PHE A 243 20.44 -12.93 -6.59
C PHE A 243 21.48 -13.63 -5.70
N GLY A 244 22.59 -14.07 -6.30
CA GLY A 244 23.58 -14.91 -5.65
C GLY A 244 22.96 -16.18 -5.06
N PRO A 245 23.14 -16.50 -3.76
CA PRO A 245 22.56 -17.69 -3.12
C PRO A 245 21.10 -17.50 -2.66
N TYR A 246 20.45 -16.39 -3.05
CA TYR A 246 19.11 -16.04 -2.60
C TYR A 246 18.11 -16.04 -3.77
N THR A 247 16.85 -16.27 -3.44
CA THR A 247 15.70 -16.02 -4.31
C THR A 247 14.88 -14.88 -3.70
N VAL A 248 14.73 -13.80 -4.45
CA VAL A 248 13.91 -12.64 -4.11
C VAL A 248 12.51 -12.85 -4.69
N LEU A 249 11.53 -12.93 -3.80
CA LEU A 249 10.12 -13.06 -4.11
C LEU A 249 9.47 -11.69 -4.03
N THR A 250 8.83 -11.23 -5.11
CA THR A 250 8.19 -9.91 -5.15
C THR A 250 6.94 -9.94 -6.02
N ASN A 251 6.17 -8.85 -6.05
CA ASN A 251 4.86 -8.84 -6.69
C ASN A 251 4.93 -8.76 -8.24
N PRO A 252 4.06 -9.48 -8.95
CA PRO A 252 4.00 -9.45 -10.42
C PRO A 252 3.16 -8.27 -10.95
N PRO A 253 3.09 -8.09 -12.28
CA PRO A 253 2.12 -7.19 -12.91
C PRO A 253 0.68 -7.43 -12.40
N PRO A 254 -0.13 -6.38 -12.27
CA PRO A 254 0.07 -5.02 -12.79
C PRO A 254 0.91 -4.11 -11.88
N ALA A 255 1.46 -4.61 -10.77
CA ALA A 255 2.38 -3.82 -9.98
C ALA A 255 3.69 -3.57 -10.72
N ALA A 256 4.17 -2.33 -10.69
CA ALA A 256 5.38 -1.90 -11.36
C ALA A 256 6.64 -2.32 -10.59
N GLY A 257 6.59 -2.25 -9.25
CA GLY A 257 7.77 -2.33 -8.40
C GLY A 257 8.55 -3.64 -8.52
N GLY A 258 7.88 -4.80 -8.49
CA GLY A 258 8.56 -6.09 -8.50
C GLY A 258 9.40 -6.37 -9.76
N GLY A 259 8.88 -6.03 -10.95
CA GLY A 259 9.64 -6.20 -12.19
C GLY A 259 10.85 -5.27 -12.31
N LEU A 260 10.75 -4.04 -11.79
CA LEU A 260 11.88 -3.09 -11.73
C LEU A 260 12.95 -3.55 -10.72
N ILE A 261 12.53 -4.13 -9.59
CA ILE A 261 13.46 -4.79 -8.65
C ILE A 261 14.17 -5.94 -9.36
N GLY A 262 13.44 -6.79 -10.09
CA GLY A 262 14.03 -7.88 -10.86
C GLY A 262 15.09 -7.41 -11.85
N ALA A 263 14.74 -6.44 -12.69
CA ALA A 263 15.68 -5.82 -13.62
C ALA A 263 16.93 -5.26 -12.92
N GLY A 264 16.72 -4.55 -11.81
CA GLY A 264 17.79 -3.95 -11.01
C GLY A 264 18.74 -5.00 -10.40
N LEU A 265 18.22 -6.11 -9.90
CA LEU A 265 19.02 -7.19 -9.32
C LEU A 265 19.88 -7.89 -10.38
N HIS A 266 19.35 -8.15 -11.56
CA HIS A 266 20.13 -8.71 -12.67
C HIS A 266 21.23 -7.76 -13.15
N ILE A 267 20.93 -6.44 -13.24
CA ILE A 267 21.95 -5.43 -13.55
C ILE A 267 23.02 -5.39 -12.44
N ALA A 268 22.63 -5.48 -11.16
CA ALA A 268 23.57 -5.54 -10.05
C ALA A 268 24.52 -6.73 -10.15
N GLU A 269 24.02 -7.92 -10.49
CA GLU A 269 24.86 -9.12 -10.68
C GLU A 269 25.85 -8.94 -11.84
N GLN A 270 25.38 -8.44 -12.98
CA GLN A 270 26.25 -8.18 -14.15
C GLN A 270 27.36 -7.17 -13.85
N LEU A 271 27.09 -6.20 -12.96
CA LEU A 271 28.06 -5.19 -12.53
C LEU A 271 28.98 -5.67 -11.38
N GLY A 272 28.77 -6.89 -10.86
CA GLY A 272 29.53 -7.43 -9.72
C GLY A 272 29.31 -6.64 -8.43
N LEU A 273 28.12 -6.06 -8.24
CA LEU A 273 27.80 -5.26 -7.07
C LEU A 273 27.88 -6.11 -5.80
N GLY A 274 28.67 -5.67 -4.82
CA GLY A 274 28.92 -6.40 -3.58
C GLY A 274 30.30 -7.07 -3.51
N GLU A 275 31.06 -7.12 -4.61
CA GLU A 275 32.45 -7.60 -4.61
C GLU A 275 33.45 -6.55 -4.09
N GLU A 276 33.03 -5.28 -4.00
CA GLU A 276 33.85 -4.19 -3.48
C GLU A 276 33.58 -3.85 -2.01
N THR A 277 34.47 -3.05 -1.40
CA THR A 277 34.26 -2.53 -0.05
C THR A 277 32.96 -1.70 0.01
N PHE A 278 32.15 -1.96 1.04
CA PHE A 278 30.95 -1.19 1.34
C PHE A 278 31.25 0.31 1.48
N LEU A 279 30.43 1.15 0.86
CA LEU A 279 30.55 2.60 0.71
C LEU A 279 31.82 3.09 0.00
N SER A 280 32.53 2.22 -0.72
CA SER A 280 33.61 2.67 -1.61
C SER A 280 33.07 3.53 -2.75
N ARG A 281 33.91 4.42 -3.29
CA ARG A 281 33.56 5.22 -4.48
C ARG A 281 33.11 4.34 -5.65
N LYS A 282 33.71 3.16 -5.81
CA LYS A 282 33.30 2.18 -6.83
C LYS A 282 31.86 1.75 -6.59
N GLN A 283 31.54 1.26 -5.38
CA GLN A 283 30.17 0.82 -5.04
C GLN A 283 29.14 1.93 -5.27
N GLN A 284 29.42 3.16 -4.81
CA GLN A 284 28.50 4.28 -4.96
C GLN A 284 28.24 4.63 -6.44
N LEU A 285 29.27 4.60 -7.28
CA LEU A 285 29.12 4.85 -8.72
C LEU A 285 28.37 3.70 -9.42
N THR A 286 28.62 2.44 -9.03
CA THR A 286 27.87 1.29 -9.54
C THR A 286 26.40 1.38 -9.15
N MET A 287 26.09 1.69 -7.90
CA MET A 287 24.72 1.90 -7.41
C MET A 287 24.02 3.04 -8.16
N ALA A 288 24.69 4.17 -8.35
CA ALA A 288 24.13 5.29 -9.10
C ALA A 288 23.80 4.90 -10.55
N ALA A 289 24.72 4.21 -11.23
CA ALA A 289 24.50 3.72 -12.60
C ALA A 289 23.31 2.77 -12.67
N LEU A 290 23.20 1.81 -11.75
CA LEU A 290 22.07 0.88 -11.66
C LEU A 290 20.75 1.63 -11.51
N LEU A 291 20.65 2.55 -10.56
CA LEU A 291 19.41 3.30 -10.31
C LEU A 291 19.01 4.14 -11.54
N THR A 292 19.98 4.79 -12.20
CA THR A 292 19.72 5.51 -13.46
C THR A 292 19.20 4.57 -14.55
N THR A 293 19.80 3.41 -14.74
CA THR A 293 19.36 2.44 -15.77
C THR A 293 17.96 1.91 -15.48
N VAL A 294 17.62 1.61 -14.22
CA VAL A 294 16.25 1.19 -13.86
C VAL A 294 15.24 2.32 -14.12
N SER A 295 15.61 3.57 -13.85
CA SER A 295 14.78 4.75 -14.16
C SER A 295 14.56 4.90 -15.67
N GLU A 296 15.60 4.71 -16.49
CA GLU A 296 15.50 4.71 -17.96
C GLU A 296 14.62 3.58 -18.49
N ILE A 297 14.73 2.37 -17.94
CA ILE A 297 13.85 1.24 -18.28
C ILE A 297 12.39 1.63 -18.03
N ARG A 298 12.09 2.25 -16.89
CA ARG A 298 10.73 2.68 -16.56
C ARG A 298 10.21 3.69 -17.58
N GLN A 299 11.03 4.71 -17.88
CA GLN A 299 10.72 5.78 -18.85
C GLN A 299 10.58 5.26 -20.29
N ALA A 300 11.19 4.12 -20.63
CA ALA A 300 11.08 3.44 -21.91
C ALA A 300 9.79 2.58 -22.04
N GLY A 301 8.65 3.13 -21.61
CA GLY A 301 7.33 2.51 -21.81
C GLY A 301 7.02 1.30 -20.93
N TYR A 302 7.72 1.13 -19.79
CA TYR A 302 7.46 0.05 -18.84
C TYR A 302 6.02 0.10 -18.30
N ASP A 303 5.57 1.28 -17.86
CA ASP A 303 4.25 1.45 -17.24
C ASP A 303 3.10 1.10 -18.19
N GLN A 304 3.29 1.29 -19.50
CA GLN A 304 2.33 0.87 -20.53
C GLN A 304 2.31 -0.66 -20.71
N ARG A 305 3.50 -1.29 -20.72
CA ARG A 305 3.65 -2.74 -20.92
C ARG A 305 3.05 -3.56 -19.77
N LEU A 306 2.96 -3.03 -18.56
CA LEU A 306 2.25 -3.68 -17.44
C LEU A 306 0.85 -4.18 -17.82
N TYR A 307 0.18 -3.48 -18.73
CA TYR A 307 -1.17 -3.81 -19.19
C TYR A 307 -1.20 -4.45 -20.58
N THR A 308 -0.38 -3.95 -21.50
CA THR A 308 -0.45 -4.38 -22.91
C THR A 308 0.40 -5.62 -23.20
N ASP A 309 1.46 -5.84 -22.42
CA ASP A 309 2.41 -6.93 -22.58
C ASP A 309 3.06 -7.30 -21.24
N PRO A 310 2.29 -7.88 -20.30
CA PRO A 310 2.81 -8.28 -18.99
C PRO A 310 3.89 -9.36 -19.11
N GLY A 311 3.92 -10.13 -20.20
CA GLY A 311 4.97 -11.13 -20.48
C GLY A 311 6.35 -10.49 -20.54
N ALA A 312 6.49 -9.36 -21.25
CA ALA A 312 7.76 -8.63 -21.30
C ALA A 312 8.25 -8.12 -19.92
N ILE A 313 7.36 -7.96 -18.93
CA ILE A 313 7.76 -7.61 -17.56
C ILE A 313 8.28 -8.84 -16.81
N LEU A 314 7.69 -10.01 -17.06
CA LEU A 314 8.17 -11.29 -16.52
C LEU A 314 9.54 -11.62 -17.10
N ASP A 315 9.71 -11.47 -18.42
CA ASP A 315 10.97 -11.68 -19.12
C ASP A 315 12.05 -10.75 -18.55
N LEU A 316 11.73 -9.45 -18.40
CA LEU A 316 12.64 -8.47 -17.81
C LEU A 316 13.05 -8.84 -16.38
N ALA A 317 12.11 -9.28 -15.54
CA ALA A 317 12.40 -9.72 -14.17
C ALA A 317 13.23 -11.02 -14.13
N ALA A 318 13.15 -11.84 -15.18
CA ALA A 318 13.98 -13.02 -15.37
C ALA A 318 15.37 -12.71 -15.96
N GLY A 319 15.61 -11.46 -16.38
CA GLY A 319 16.88 -11.01 -16.95
C GLY A 319 16.89 -10.83 -18.45
N ASP A 320 15.81 -11.20 -19.13
CA ASP A 320 15.71 -11.15 -20.58
C ASP A 320 15.34 -9.75 -21.06
N GLY A 321 15.89 -9.35 -22.21
CA GLY A 321 15.59 -8.04 -22.79
C GLY A 321 16.11 -6.84 -22.01
N ILE A 322 16.96 -7.02 -20.98
CA ILE A 322 17.71 -5.94 -20.34
C ILE A 322 18.67 -5.36 -21.39
N PRO A 323 18.51 -4.09 -21.79
CA PRO A 323 19.34 -3.53 -22.84
C PRO A 323 20.80 -3.37 -22.37
N VAL A 324 21.75 -3.65 -23.27
CA VAL A 324 23.20 -3.55 -22.99
C VAL A 324 23.60 -2.07 -22.91
N TRP A 325 23.68 -1.53 -21.69
CA TRP A 325 24.12 -0.15 -21.45
C TRP A 325 25.41 -0.11 -20.64
N ALA A 326 26.51 0.18 -21.32
CA ALA A 326 27.74 0.64 -20.70
C ALA A 326 27.88 2.15 -20.96
N ALA A 327 27.25 2.99 -20.15
CA ALA A 327 27.49 4.43 -20.15
C ALA A 327 27.45 5.00 -18.72
N ARG A 328 28.50 5.76 -18.36
CA ARG A 328 28.60 6.49 -17.09
C ARG A 328 27.52 7.58 -17.05
N ALA A 329 26.62 7.51 -16.06
CA ALA A 329 25.59 8.51 -15.85
C ALA A 329 26.17 9.87 -15.42
N GLN A 330 25.89 10.91 -16.21
CA GLN A 330 25.74 12.28 -15.75
C GLN A 330 24.32 12.72 -16.08
N SER A 331 23.40 12.49 -15.14
CA SER A 331 22.08 13.12 -15.15
C SER A 331 21.52 13.10 -13.73
N LEU A 332 21.30 14.30 -13.19
CA LEU A 332 20.54 14.50 -11.96
C LEU A 332 19.06 14.50 -12.36
N LEU A 333 18.32 13.48 -11.93
CA LEU A 333 16.86 13.46 -12.08
C LEU A 333 16.21 13.92 -10.77
N ALA A 334 15.18 14.76 -10.94
CA ALA A 334 14.26 15.18 -9.89
C ALA A 334 13.30 14.03 -9.58
N GLU A 335 13.80 12.97 -8.96
CA GLU A 335 12.95 11.90 -8.44
C GLU A 335 12.37 12.31 -7.09
N ASN A 336 11.08 12.03 -6.91
CA ASN A 336 10.38 12.28 -5.66
C ASN A 336 10.91 11.34 -4.57
N GLN A 337 11.32 11.90 -3.44
CA GLN A 337 11.87 11.14 -2.31
C GLN A 337 10.80 10.68 -1.32
N LEU A 338 9.53 11.12 -1.49
CA LEU A 338 8.50 10.97 -0.47
C LEU A 338 7.20 10.47 -1.10
N GLY A 339 6.77 9.29 -0.68
CA GLY A 339 5.43 8.73 -0.94
C GLY A 339 4.75 8.33 0.38
N ALA A 340 3.43 8.30 0.39
CA ALA A 340 2.63 7.97 1.57
C ALA A 340 2.21 6.49 1.57
N THR A 341 3.04 5.61 2.12
CA THR A 341 2.75 4.16 2.28
C THR A 341 3.12 3.68 3.68
N THR A 342 2.46 2.62 4.14
CA THR A 342 2.84 1.85 5.33
C THR A 342 3.30 0.46 4.90
N HIS A 343 4.48 0.04 5.35
CA HIS A 343 5.00 -1.32 5.17
C HIS A 343 5.13 -2.05 6.50
N ILE A 344 4.72 -3.32 6.52
CA ILE A 344 4.80 -4.19 7.69
C ILE A 344 5.44 -5.52 7.26
N SER A 345 6.38 -6.02 8.06
CA SER A 345 7.00 -7.33 7.86
C SER A 345 6.84 -8.18 9.12
N VAL A 346 6.44 -9.44 8.97
CA VAL A 346 6.27 -10.39 10.06
C VAL A 346 6.88 -11.73 9.71
N ILE A 347 7.56 -12.35 10.66
CA ILE A 347 7.92 -13.78 10.63
C ILE A 347 7.48 -14.40 11.96
N ASP A 348 6.74 -15.50 11.91
CA ASP A 348 6.32 -16.22 13.12
C ASP A 348 7.24 -17.41 13.47
N ALA A 349 6.95 -18.07 14.60
CA ALA A 349 7.71 -19.23 15.06
C ALA A 349 7.61 -20.46 14.14
N ASP A 350 6.57 -20.54 13.30
CA ASP A 350 6.37 -21.62 12.34
C ASP A 350 7.09 -21.33 11.00
N ARG A 351 7.85 -20.23 10.92
CA ARG A 351 8.59 -19.75 9.75
C ARG A 351 7.68 -19.23 8.63
N MET A 352 6.40 -18.95 8.91
CA MET A 352 5.56 -18.19 7.99
C MET A 352 6.03 -16.75 7.98
N ALA A 353 6.25 -16.22 6.78
CA ALA A 353 6.61 -14.84 6.54
C ALA A 353 5.46 -14.11 5.85
N ALA A 354 5.26 -12.85 6.21
CA ALA A 354 4.32 -11.96 5.56
C ALA A 354 4.93 -10.56 5.42
N ALA A 355 4.86 -10.00 4.23
CA ALA A 355 5.27 -8.63 3.91
C ALA A 355 4.10 -7.92 3.25
N MET A 356 3.70 -6.77 3.79
CA MET A 356 2.52 -6.05 3.33
C MET A 356 2.85 -4.58 3.14
N THR A 357 2.50 -4.04 1.97
CA THR A 357 2.57 -2.60 1.68
C THR A 357 1.18 -2.11 1.34
N THR A 358 0.78 -1.00 1.95
CA THR A 358 -0.56 -0.42 1.80
C THR A 358 -0.47 1.09 1.70
N SER A 359 -1.45 1.72 1.07
CA SER A 359 -1.50 3.16 0.90
C SER A 359 -2.95 3.66 0.87
N ASN A 360 -3.13 4.94 1.18
CA ASN A 360 -4.34 5.69 0.85
C ASN A 360 -4.06 6.80 -0.19
N GLY A 361 -2.88 6.77 -0.83
CA GLY A 361 -2.28 7.95 -1.45
C GLY A 361 -2.09 9.04 -0.39
N GLU A 362 -2.32 10.28 -0.76
CA GLU A 362 -2.47 11.42 0.15
C GLU A 362 -3.92 11.56 0.67
N GLY A 363 -4.81 10.73 0.13
CA GLY A 363 -6.25 10.71 0.38
C GLY A 363 -7.02 11.81 -0.35
N CYS A 364 -8.27 11.56 -0.70
CA CYS A 364 -9.07 12.50 -1.50
C CYS A 364 -9.63 13.72 -0.73
N GLY A 365 -9.23 13.90 0.53
CA GLY A 365 -9.84 14.88 1.43
C GLY A 365 -11.32 14.64 1.76
N GLU A 366 -11.88 13.45 1.48
CA GLU A 366 -13.26 13.05 1.85
C GLU A 366 -13.30 11.72 2.61
N ALA A 367 -14.36 11.48 3.37
CA ALA A 367 -14.52 10.27 4.17
C ALA A 367 -15.94 9.70 4.08
N LEU A 368 -16.08 8.41 4.38
CA LEU A 368 -17.36 7.73 4.53
C LEU A 368 -18.04 8.18 5.83
N PRO A 369 -19.17 8.91 5.76
CA PRO A 369 -19.87 9.41 6.94
C PRO A 369 -20.30 8.28 7.87
N GLY A 370 -20.06 8.43 9.17
CA GLY A 370 -20.46 7.45 10.18
C GLY A 370 -19.64 6.14 10.21
N LEU A 371 -18.63 6.00 9.34
CA LEU A 371 -17.65 4.90 9.40
C LEU A 371 -16.25 5.37 9.81
N GLY A 372 -15.97 6.67 9.76
CA GLY A 372 -14.64 7.18 10.12
C GLY A 372 -13.54 6.91 9.09
N ILE A 373 -13.88 6.50 7.86
CA ILE A 373 -12.92 6.02 6.86
C ILE A 373 -12.62 7.10 5.82
N HIS A 374 -11.37 7.58 5.75
CA HIS A 374 -10.87 8.47 4.68
C HIS A 374 -10.62 7.65 3.42
N VAL A 375 -11.08 8.10 2.26
CA VAL A 375 -10.94 7.36 0.99
C VAL A 375 -9.71 7.84 0.21
N ASN A 376 -9.12 6.94 -0.57
CA ASN A 376 -7.94 7.18 -1.39
C ASN A 376 -8.13 8.28 -2.45
N ASN A 377 -7.02 8.79 -2.99
CA ASN A 377 -6.96 9.64 -4.18
C ASN A 377 -6.20 8.98 -5.34
N PHE A 378 -6.24 7.65 -5.48
CA PHE A 378 -5.40 6.95 -6.46
C PHE A 378 -5.63 7.39 -7.93
N LEU A 379 -6.82 7.90 -8.30
CA LEU A 379 -7.06 8.48 -9.64
C LEU A 379 -6.53 9.90 -9.80
N GLY A 380 -6.11 10.53 -8.70
CA GLY A 380 -5.58 11.90 -8.64
C GLY A 380 -4.06 11.99 -8.49
N GLU A 381 -3.36 10.86 -8.53
CA GLU A 381 -1.91 10.78 -8.52
C GLU A 381 -1.38 10.47 -9.92
N ASP A 382 -0.57 11.35 -10.50
CA ASP A 382 -0.04 11.19 -11.87
C ASP A 382 0.73 9.88 -12.03
N ASP A 383 1.56 9.51 -11.04
CA ASP A 383 2.41 8.32 -11.07
C ASP A 383 1.62 7.00 -11.13
N ILE A 384 0.37 7.00 -10.65
CA ILE A 384 -0.55 5.86 -10.66
C ILE A 384 -1.39 5.85 -11.95
N ASN A 385 -1.47 6.99 -12.65
CA ASN A 385 -2.24 7.18 -13.87
C ASN A 385 -1.35 7.59 -15.06
N PRO A 386 -0.41 6.73 -15.50
CA PRO A 386 0.56 7.06 -16.56
C PRO A 386 -0.07 7.38 -17.91
N ALA A 387 -1.32 6.95 -18.15
CA ALA A 387 -2.10 7.31 -19.35
C ALA A 387 -2.83 8.67 -19.22
N GLY A 388 -2.72 9.34 -18.08
CA GLY A 388 -3.49 10.51 -17.66
C GLY A 388 -4.75 10.15 -16.84
N PHE A 389 -5.23 11.13 -16.07
CA PHE A 389 -6.40 10.95 -15.19
C PHE A 389 -7.64 10.48 -15.94
N HIS A 390 -8.39 9.58 -15.30
CA HIS A 390 -9.68 9.05 -15.78
C HIS A 390 -9.66 8.43 -17.18
N ARG A 391 -8.48 8.07 -17.71
CA ARG A 391 -8.33 7.41 -19.03
C ARG A 391 -8.34 5.89 -18.96
N GLY A 392 -8.19 5.32 -17.76
CA GLY A 392 -8.25 3.88 -17.54
C GLY A 392 -9.63 3.30 -17.84
N ALA A 393 -9.68 2.10 -18.42
CA ALA A 393 -10.95 1.40 -18.62
C ALA A 393 -11.53 0.97 -17.26
N PRO A 394 -12.84 1.15 -17.01
CA PRO A 394 -13.48 0.71 -15.77
C PRO A 394 -13.24 -0.79 -15.48
N GLY A 395 -12.95 -1.11 -14.22
CA GLY A 395 -12.64 -2.45 -13.76
C GLY A 395 -11.21 -2.92 -14.01
N THR A 396 -10.34 -2.09 -14.60
CA THR A 396 -8.92 -2.40 -14.76
C THR A 396 -8.23 -2.28 -13.40
N TRP A 397 -7.41 -3.26 -13.05
CA TRP A 397 -6.54 -3.17 -11.88
C TRP A 397 -5.52 -2.06 -12.07
N MET A 398 -5.36 -1.19 -11.09
CA MET A 398 -4.41 -0.10 -11.15
C MET A 398 -2.98 -0.59 -10.85
N SER A 399 -1.99 0.05 -11.46
CA SER A 399 -0.58 -0.21 -11.17
C SER A 399 -0.17 0.49 -9.87
N THR A 400 0.88 -0.02 -9.24
CA THR A 400 1.46 0.53 -8.02
C THR A 400 2.96 0.30 -7.99
N MET A 401 3.70 1.22 -7.35
CA MET A 401 5.12 1.04 -7.04
C MET A 401 5.37 0.22 -5.76
N MET A 402 4.32 -0.14 -5.02
CA MET A 402 4.43 -1.02 -3.86
C MET A 402 5.06 -2.36 -4.27
N ALA A 403 6.04 -2.84 -3.50
CA ALA A 403 6.73 -4.11 -3.78
C ALA A 403 7.04 -4.88 -2.48
N PRO A 404 6.01 -5.41 -1.78
CA PRO A 404 6.27 -6.30 -0.65
C PRO A 404 7.12 -7.48 -1.12
N THR A 405 8.25 -7.70 -0.45
CA THR A 405 9.31 -8.59 -0.93
C THR A 405 9.78 -9.51 0.20
N ILE A 406 9.93 -10.80 -0.11
CA ILE A 406 10.48 -11.81 0.80
C ILE A 406 11.75 -12.37 0.15
N VAL A 407 12.84 -12.48 0.90
CA VAL A 407 14.08 -13.08 0.43
C VAL A 407 14.23 -14.45 1.07
N VAL A 408 14.39 -15.48 0.25
CA VAL A 408 14.60 -16.86 0.68
C VAL A 408 16.05 -17.23 0.37
N ALA A 409 16.75 -17.82 1.34
CA ALA A 409 18.07 -18.40 1.09
C ALA A 409 17.91 -19.82 0.55
N ALA A 410 18.78 -20.23 -0.38
CA ALA A 410 18.91 -21.65 -0.71
C ALA A 410 19.19 -22.45 0.57
N GLU A 411 18.55 -23.61 0.73
CA GLU A 411 18.88 -24.51 1.84
C GLU A 411 20.39 -24.76 1.81
N ARG A 412 21.09 -24.44 2.91
CA ARG A 412 22.48 -24.88 3.04
C ARG A 412 22.44 -26.40 3.10
N GLU A 413 22.96 -27.08 2.08
CA GLU A 413 23.34 -28.48 2.20
C GLU A 413 24.27 -28.57 3.42
N THR A 414 23.75 -29.12 4.53
CA THR A 414 24.49 -29.35 5.77
C THR A 414 25.36 -30.57 5.68
#